data_AF-A0A8S3WQD4-F1
#
_entry.id   AF-A0A8S3WQD4-F1
#
_cell.length_a   1.000
_cell.length_b   1.000
_cell.length_c   1.000
_cell.angle_alpha   90.00
_cell.angle_beta   90.00
_cell.angle_gamma   90.00
#
_symmetry.space_group_name_H-M   'P 1'
#
loop_
_entity.id
_entity.type
_entity.pdbx_description
1 polymer ?
#
loop_
_entity_poly.entity_id
_entity_poly.type
_entity_poly.pdbx_seq_one_letter_code
_entity_poly.pdbx_strand_id
1 'polypeptide(L)'
;MCSNIFDVAELERLRREAVPSLDENATAEDAAPQIAEQPANVDAAVNTPVVVDSNDDGTVAQELELEHMRSTLEEAIVETRSTPLENRLRLPRIVLSKRNRAVVRALNPMLVTYLEASRDLCEANSILFGAALAVCRIIGAKLSSAGCATGQSSAIPAWRIRVEERVAKAGALIGRLICFRSGNNRPSIVRTVRMAFAGTNVCLSQPDIMQKLTERIDHLKRRIAAWGKRIRRYTERSTRFNQNLLFQSDQKMLYKSLERPMVSGTGSALNQAETVTFWRDLWSEPVNHSEGPWMKVVPGQCASITPMDAVIITPDDVAETVRRAPNWKSPGLDGLHHYWLKGFMVCHAVLSRQFQEALNQKSLPSLVTTGITHLVPKNQATTDPSKYRPITCLPTI
;
A
#
# COMPACT_ATOMS: atom_id res chain seq x y z
N MET A 1 15.86 39.98 9.64
CA MET A 1 16.25 40.13 8.22
C MET A 1 17.40 39.17 7.97
N CYS A 2 17.12 38.08 7.26
CA CYS A 2 18.08 37.01 7.00
C CYS A 2 18.86 37.34 5.73
N SER A 3 20.13 37.66 5.87
CA SER A 3 21.03 37.87 4.73
C SER A 3 21.34 36.53 4.08
N ASN A 4 21.07 36.42 2.77
CA ASN A 4 21.36 35.25 1.95
C ASN A 4 22.87 34.94 1.99
N ILE A 5 23.17 33.65 2.15
CA ILE A 5 24.54 33.11 2.35
C ILE A 5 25.33 33.03 1.03
N PHE A 6 24.70 33.30 -0.11
CA PHE A 6 25.33 33.26 -1.43
C PHE A 6 24.91 34.47 -2.27
N ASP A 7 25.89 35.09 -2.93
CA ASP A 7 25.64 36.12 -3.93
C ASP A 7 25.02 35.49 -5.19
N VAL A 8 24.13 36.23 -5.86
CA VAL A 8 23.38 35.76 -7.03
C VAL A 8 24.32 35.35 -8.17
N ALA A 9 25.46 36.05 -8.29
CA ALA A 9 26.51 35.73 -9.25
C ALA A 9 27.20 34.39 -8.97
N GLU A 10 27.37 34.04 -7.70
CA GLU A 10 27.97 32.78 -7.26
C GLU A 10 27.04 31.59 -7.57
N LEU A 11 25.74 31.82 -7.43
CA LEU A 11 24.68 30.85 -7.74
C LEU A 11 24.52 30.58 -9.24
N GLU A 12 24.73 31.59 -10.09
CA GLU A 12 24.73 31.40 -11.54
C GLU A 12 25.97 30.66 -12.05
N ARG A 13 27.14 30.96 -11.47
CA ARG A 13 28.39 30.29 -11.85
C ARG A 13 28.32 28.78 -11.56
N LEU A 14 27.80 28.41 -10.40
CA LEU A 14 27.58 27.01 -10.02
C LEU A 14 26.55 26.29 -10.91
N ARG A 15 25.60 27.02 -11.48
CA ARG A 15 24.63 26.46 -12.45
C ARG A 15 25.27 26.19 -13.81
N ARG A 16 26.19 27.03 -14.27
CA ARG A 16 26.91 26.83 -15.53
C ARG A 16 27.93 25.70 -15.44
N GLU A 17 28.61 25.54 -14.30
CA GLU A 17 29.55 24.44 -14.06
C GLU A 17 28.86 23.07 -13.92
N ALA A 18 27.55 23.04 -13.63
CA ALA A 18 26.77 21.81 -13.42
C ALA A 18 26.12 21.22 -14.69
N VAL A 19 26.27 21.87 -15.85
CA VAL A 19 25.78 21.34 -17.14
C VAL A 19 26.97 20.75 -17.89
N PRO A 20 27.03 19.41 -18.10
CA PRO A 20 28.05 18.81 -18.94
C PRO A 20 27.87 19.30 -20.38
N SER A 21 28.96 19.74 -21.01
CA SER A 21 29.00 20.00 -22.45
C SER A 21 28.65 18.71 -23.20
N LEU A 22 27.61 18.77 -24.03
CA LEU A 22 27.31 17.73 -25.01
C LEU A 22 28.36 17.84 -26.10
N ASP A 23 29.40 17.01 -26.02
CA ASP A 23 30.23 16.74 -27.19
C ASP A 23 29.42 15.85 -28.15
N GLU A 24 28.96 16.48 -29.22
CA GLU A 24 28.55 15.82 -30.45
C GLU A 24 29.76 15.10 -31.03
N ASN A 25 29.87 13.78 -30.82
CA ASN A 25 30.41 12.79 -31.75
C ASN A 25 30.66 11.46 -31.03
N ALA A 26 29.70 10.55 -31.08
CA ALA A 26 29.97 9.11 -31.03
C ALA A 26 28.85 8.37 -31.77
N THR A 27 29.21 7.92 -32.96
CA THR A 27 28.46 7.13 -33.92
C THR A 27 27.81 5.88 -33.32
N ALA A 28 26.65 5.58 -33.87
CA ALA A 28 25.86 4.37 -33.68
C ALA A 28 26.69 3.09 -33.84
N GLU A 29 26.44 2.11 -32.97
CA GLU A 29 26.47 0.70 -33.39
C GLU A 29 25.47 -0.10 -32.54
N ASP A 30 24.74 -0.90 -33.30
CA ASP A 30 23.50 -1.61 -33.01
C ASP A 30 23.84 -2.99 -32.41
N ALA A 31 23.24 -3.36 -31.28
CA ALA A 31 23.35 -4.72 -30.75
C ALA A 31 22.16 -5.08 -29.86
N ALA A 32 21.08 -5.55 -30.51
CA ALA A 32 19.97 -6.23 -29.85
C ALA A 32 20.42 -7.58 -29.25
N PRO A 33 20.05 -7.93 -28.01
CA PRO A 33 20.33 -9.26 -27.47
C PRO A 33 19.24 -10.25 -27.89
N GLN A 34 19.68 -11.31 -28.57
CA GLN A 34 18.89 -12.47 -28.99
C GLN A 34 18.46 -13.32 -27.77
N ILE A 35 17.19 -13.73 -27.79
CA ILE A 35 16.56 -14.64 -26.84
C ILE A 35 16.92 -16.07 -27.25
N ALA A 36 17.61 -16.81 -26.38
CA ALA A 36 17.87 -18.23 -26.56
C ALA A 36 16.82 -19.07 -25.82
N GLU A 37 16.05 -19.85 -26.59
CA GLU A 37 15.16 -20.90 -26.12
C GLU A 37 15.98 -22.11 -25.62
N GLN A 38 15.52 -22.75 -24.53
CA GLN A 38 15.90 -24.12 -24.20
C GLN A 38 14.64 -24.96 -23.99
N PRO A 39 14.59 -26.20 -24.51
CA PRO A 39 13.38 -26.99 -24.57
C PRO A 39 13.13 -27.82 -23.30
N ALA A 40 11.86 -28.19 -23.18
CA ALA A 40 11.32 -29.13 -22.21
C ALA A 40 12.04 -30.48 -22.22
N ASN A 41 12.20 -31.07 -21.03
CA ASN A 41 12.34 -32.51 -20.91
C ASN A 41 11.25 -33.05 -19.98
N VAL A 42 10.52 -34.01 -20.53
CA VAL A 42 9.46 -34.81 -19.91
C VAL A 42 10.15 -36.10 -19.50
N ASP A 43 9.99 -36.53 -18.26
CA ASP A 43 10.03 -37.96 -17.98
C ASP A 43 9.26 -38.33 -16.71
N ALA A 44 8.47 -39.38 -16.89
CA ALA A 44 7.61 -40.04 -15.93
C ALA A 44 8.32 -41.27 -15.37
N ALA A 45 8.19 -41.52 -14.06
CA ALA A 45 8.36 -42.83 -13.42
C ALA A 45 7.63 -42.77 -12.07
N VAL A 46 6.45 -43.40 -11.93
CA VAL A 46 6.19 -44.79 -11.52
C VAL A 46 6.41 -45.03 -10.01
N ASN A 47 5.31 -45.44 -9.39
CA ASN A 47 5.10 -45.83 -8.00
C ASN A 47 6.01 -46.96 -7.51
N THR A 48 6.30 -46.98 -6.20
CA THR A 48 6.13 -48.18 -5.37
C THR A 48 6.04 -47.79 -3.88
N PRO A 49 5.31 -48.58 -3.05
CA PRO A 49 4.78 -48.16 -1.76
C PRO A 49 5.69 -48.58 -0.62
N VAL A 50 5.78 -47.77 0.44
CA VAL A 50 6.45 -48.15 1.69
C VAL A 50 5.63 -47.66 2.87
N VAL A 51 4.99 -48.64 3.50
CA VAL A 51 4.86 -48.89 4.94
C VAL A 51 4.22 -47.79 5.81
N VAL A 52 3.05 -48.17 6.31
CA VAL A 52 2.33 -47.64 7.46
C VAL A 52 3.26 -47.62 8.68
N ASP A 53 3.48 -46.44 9.27
CA ASP A 53 3.98 -46.33 10.64
C ASP A 53 3.06 -45.41 11.44
N SER A 54 2.55 -45.97 12.54
CA SER A 54 1.49 -45.41 13.37
C SER A 54 2.03 -44.34 14.30
N ASN A 55 1.98 -43.08 13.87
CA ASN A 55 2.26 -41.91 14.72
C ASN A 55 0.96 -41.39 15.37
N ASP A 56 0.52 -42.05 16.44
CA ASP A 56 -0.72 -41.73 17.17
C ASP A 56 -0.67 -40.36 17.89
N ASP A 57 0.52 -39.85 18.23
CA ASP A 57 0.70 -38.55 18.90
C ASP A 57 0.60 -37.35 17.94
N GLY A 58 0.86 -37.57 16.65
CA GLY A 58 0.74 -36.55 15.61
C GLY A 58 -0.71 -36.29 15.18
N THR A 59 -1.57 -37.32 15.27
CA THR A 59 -2.97 -37.26 14.85
C THR A 59 -3.80 -36.42 15.80
N VAL A 60 -3.62 -36.58 17.11
CA VAL A 60 -4.38 -35.82 18.13
C VAL A 60 -4.06 -34.32 18.07
N ALA A 61 -2.78 -33.96 17.89
CA ALA A 61 -2.38 -32.56 17.75
C ALA A 61 -2.94 -31.92 16.46
N GLN A 62 -2.96 -32.67 15.37
CA GLN A 62 -3.50 -32.22 14.08
C GLN A 62 -5.03 -32.08 14.11
N GLU A 63 -5.72 -32.98 14.82
CA GLU A 63 -7.17 -32.91 15.03
C GLU A 63 -7.57 -31.73 15.91
N LEU A 64 -6.81 -31.45 16.98
CA LEU A 64 -7.00 -30.27 17.82
C LEU A 64 -6.78 -28.96 17.03
N GLU A 65 -5.78 -28.92 16.15
CA GLU A 65 -5.54 -27.76 15.28
C GLU A 65 -6.69 -27.56 14.28
N LEU A 66 -7.21 -28.64 13.70
CA LEU A 66 -8.35 -28.60 12.79
C LEU A 66 -9.62 -28.10 13.47
N GLU A 67 -9.88 -28.56 14.69
CA GLU A 67 -11.04 -28.15 15.50
C GLU A 67 -10.93 -26.68 15.93
N HIS A 68 -9.74 -26.23 16.30
CA HIS A 68 -9.48 -24.82 16.57
C HIS A 68 -9.75 -23.93 15.33
N MET A 69 -9.35 -24.39 14.14
CA MET A 69 -9.62 -23.69 12.88
C MET A 69 -11.12 -23.63 12.58
N ARG A 70 -11.87 -24.72 12.85
CA ARG A 70 -13.32 -24.79 12.69
C ARG A 70 -14.05 -23.83 13.65
N SER A 71 -13.72 -23.87 14.94
CA SER A 71 -14.29 -22.95 15.95
C SER A 71 -14.05 -21.49 15.56
N THR A 72 -12.82 -21.16 15.15
CA THR A 72 -12.47 -19.79 14.74
C THR A 72 -13.25 -19.35 13.49
N LEU A 73 -13.51 -20.28 12.55
CA LEU A 73 -14.31 -20.03 11.36
C LEU A 73 -15.76 -19.74 11.73
N GLU A 74 -16.36 -20.56 12.58
CA GLU A 74 -17.75 -20.41 13.04
C GLU A 74 -17.98 -19.08 13.74
N GLU A 75 -17.12 -18.75 14.70
CA GLU A 75 -17.15 -17.46 15.40
C GLU A 75 -17.07 -16.28 14.42
N ALA A 76 -16.15 -16.34 13.45
CA ALA A 76 -15.96 -15.27 12.47
C ALA A 76 -17.17 -15.13 11.51
N ILE A 77 -17.82 -16.23 11.12
CA ILE A 77 -19.03 -16.19 10.28
C ILE A 77 -20.19 -15.58 11.06
N VAL A 78 -20.40 -16.01 12.32
CA VAL A 78 -21.47 -15.47 13.18
C VAL A 78 -21.29 -13.97 13.40
N GLU A 79 -20.07 -13.55 13.73
CA GLU A 79 -19.72 -12.13 13.91
C GLU A 79 -19.99 -11.33 12.64
N THR A 80 -19.58 -11.84 11.48
CA THR A 80 -19.76 -11.16 10.18
C THR A 80 -21.23 -11.00 9.81
N ARG A 81 -22.07 -11.99 10.14
CA ARG A 81 -23.52 -11.94 9.91
C ARG A 81 -24.21 -10.90 10.79
N SER A 82 -23.72 -10.72 12.02
CA SER A 82 -24.26 -9.72 12.96
C SER A 82 -23.74 -8.29 12.72
N THR A 83 -22.67 -8.14 11.93
CA THR A 83 -21.99 -6.86 11.70
C THR A 83 -22.41 -6.24 10.36
N PRO A 84 -22.96 -5.02 10.34
CA PRO A 84 -23.28 -4.32 9.09
C PRO A 84 -22.01 -4.00 8.29
N LEU A 85 -22.12 -3.90 6.97
CA LEU A 85 -20.99 -3.76 6.04
C LEU A 85 -20.05 -2.61 6.42
N GLU A 86 -20.60 -1.47 6.82
CA GLU A 86 -19.86 -0.25 7.19
C GLU A 86 -18.96 -0.43 8.42
N ASN A 87 -19.33 -1.35 9.31
CA ASN A 87 -18.64 -1.59 10.57
C ASN A 87 -17.70 -2.81 10.51
N ARG A 88 -17.61 -3.48 9.36
CA ARG A 88 -16.74 -4.65 9.19
C ARG A 88 -15.27 -4.25 9.33
N LEU A 89 -14.48 -5.16 9.92
CA LEU A 89 -13.04 -4.99 10.05
C LEU A 89 -12.37 -4.95 8.66
N ARG A 90 -11.30 -4.18 8.52
CA ARG A 90 -10.54 -4.18 7.28
C ARG A 90 -9.61 -5.39 7.24
N LEU A 91 -9.77 -6.22 6.20
CA LEU A 91 -8.89 -7.35 5.96
C LEU A 91 -7.51 -6.86 5.48
N PRO A 92 -6.41 -7.20 6.20
CA PRO A 92 -5.07 -6.79 5.79
C PRO A 92 -4.57 -7.58 4.58
N ARG A 93 -3.64 -6.97 3.83
CA ARG A 93 -2.90 -7.69 2.79
C ARG A 93 -1.97 -8.72 3.43
N ILE A 94 -2.28 -10.00 3.26
CA ILE A 94 -1.44 -11.08 3.81
C ILE A 94 -0.28 -11.42 2.88
N VAL A 95 0.84 -11.84 3.48
CA VAL A 95 2.02 -12.33 2.74
C VAL A 95 1.72 -13.72 2.17
N LEU A 96 2.13 -13.96 0.93
CA LEU A 96 1.95 -15.25 0.24
C LEU A 96 3.00 -16.28 0.69
N SER A 97 3.06 -16.59 1.98
CA SER A 97 3.95 -17.61 2.55
C SER A 97 3.38 -19.02 2.38
N LYS A 98 4.23 -20.06 2.45
CA LYS A 98 3.78 -21.47 2.42
C LYS A 98 2.80 -21.77 3.57
N ARG A 99 3.08 -21.26 4.78
CA ARG A 99 2.22 -21.37 5.97
C ARG A 99 0.84 -20.74 5.73
N ASN A 100 0.78 -19.50 5.27
CA ASN A 100 -0.49 -18.80 5.08
C ASN A 100 -1.35 -19.49 4.02
N ARG A 101 -0.72 -20.00 2.94
CA ARG A 101 -1.43 -20.82 1.94
C ARG A 101 -1.94 -22.14 2.50
N ALA A 102 -1.21 -22.77 3.42
CA ALA A 102 -1.67 -24.01 4.06
C ALA A 102 -2.95 -23.78 4.88
N VAL A 103 -3.00 -22.68 5.66
CA VAL A 103 -4.20 -22.29 6.43
C VAL A 103 -5.41 -22.07 5.52
N VAL A 104 -5.24 -21.31 4.43
CA VAL A 104 -6.32 -21.08 3.44
C VAL A 104 -6.81 -22.40 2.83
N ARG A 105 -5.89 -23.30 2.45
CA ARG A 105 -6.24 -24.61 1.88
C ARG A 105 -6.95 -25.52 2.88
N ALA A 106 -6.57 -25.48 4.16
CA ALA A 106 -7.20 -26.27 5.21
C ALA A 106 -8.63 -25.79 5.51
N LEU A 107 -8.88 -24.48 5.46
CA LEU A 107 -10.23 -23.92 5.64
C LEU A 107 -11.15 -24.12 4.43
N ASN A 108 -10.62 -24.12 3.22
CA ASN A 108 -11.40 -24.25 1.98
C ASN A 108 -12.44 -25.40 2.00
N PRO A 109 -12.11 -26.67 2.34
CA PRO A 109 -13.11 -27.73 2.38
C PRO A 109 -14.17 -27.54 3.48
N MET A 110 -13.84 -26.86 4.58
CA MET A 110 -14.80 -26.58 5.66
C MET A 110 -15.92 -25.62 5.23
N LEU A 111 -15.65 -24.78 4.22
CA LEU A 111 -16.62 -23.80 3.72
C LEU A 111 -17.77 -24.44 2.94
N VAL A 112 -17.62 -25.68 2.46
CA VAL A 112 -18.62 -26.37 1.64
C VAL A 112 -19.97 -26.39 2.36
N THR A 113 -20.00 -26.87 3.60
CA THR A 113 -21.23 -26.96 4.40
C THR A 113 -21.93 -25.60 4.57
N TYR A 114 -21.15 -24.53 4.79
CA TYR A 114 -21.69 -23.19 4.98
C TYR A 114 -22.20 -22.57 3.69
N LEU A 115 -21.47 -22.76 2.58
CA LEU A 115 -21.79 -22.17 1.28
C LEU A 115 -22.94 -22.90 0.60
N GLU A 116 -23.05 -24.21 0.73
CA GLU A 116 -24.20 -24.97 0.22
C GLU A 116 -25.51 -24.54 0.91
N ALA A 117 -25.44 -24.21 2.21
CA ALA A 117 -26.55 -23.66 2.97
C ALA A 117 -26.85 -22.18 2.65
N SER A 118 -26.01 -21.50 1.88
CA SER A 118 -26.23 -20.08 1.55
C SER A 118 -27.34 -19.92 0.52
N ARG A 119 -28.29 -19.02 0.84
CA ARG A 119 -29.49 -18.78 0.03
C ARG A 119 -29.22 -17.82 -1.12
N ASP A 120 -28.45 -16.77 -0.86
CA ASP A 120 -28.19 -15.69 -1.82
C ASP A 120 -26.72 -15.25 -1.81
N LEU A 121 -26.40 -14.35 -2.76
CA LEU A 121 -25.06 -13.76 -2.88
C LEU A 121 -24.65 -12.97 -1.62
N CYS A 122 -25.60 -12.43 -0.85
CA CYS A 122 -25.33 -11.67 0.37
C CYS A 122 -24.83 -12.57 1.51
N GLU A 123 -25.49 -13.71 1.72
CA GLU A 123 -25.08 -14.74 2.67
C GLU A 123 -23.75 -15.35 2.25
N ALA A 124 -23.58 -15.68 0.97
CA ALA A 124 -22.32 -16.21 0.43
C ALA A 124 -21.16 -15.23 0.66
N ASN A 125 -21.33 -13.94 0.34
CA ASN A 125 -20.32 -12.91 0.62
C ASN A 125 -19.97 -12.82 2.11
N SER A 126 -20.97 -12.89 2.99
CA SER A 126 -20.75 -12.82 4.43
C SER A 126 -19.99 -14.04 4.97
N ILE A 127 -20.25 -15.23 4.43
CA ILE A 127 -19.48 -16.46 4.75
C ILE A 127 -18.04 -16.32 4.26
N LEU A 128 -17.82 -15.86 3.02
CA LEU A 128 -16.48 -15.69 2.46
C LEU A 128 -15.65 -14.65 3.20
N PHE A 129 -16.30 -13.56 3.61
CA PHE A 129 -15.67 -12.55 4.46
C PHE A 129 -15.32 -13.12 5.84
N GLY A 130 -16.23 -13.84 6.49
CA GLY A 130 -15.98 -14.52 7.76
C GLY A 130 -14.81 -15.51 7.66
N ALA A 131 -14.72 -16.27 6.56
CA ALA A 131 -13.61 -17.17 6.29
C ALA A 131 -12.27 -16.42 6.15
N ALA A 132 -12.26 -15.30 5.41
CA ALA A 132 -11.08 -14.47 5.28
C ALA A 132 -10.65 -13.86 6.65
N LEU A 133 -11.62 -13.47 7.47
CA LEU A 133 -11.38 -12.97 8.83
C LEU A 133 -10.78 -14.05 9.73
N ALA A 134 -11.31 -15.28 9.68
CA ALA A 134 -10.79 -16.43 10.41
C ALA A 134 -9.33 -16.73 10.02
N VAL A 135 -9.01 -16.74 8.71
CA VAL A 135 -7.62 -16.87 8.25
C VAL A 135 -6.73 -15.78 8.84
N CYS A 136 -7.19 -14.52 8.85
CA CYS A 136 -6.43 -13.41 9.43
C CYS A 136 -6.17 -13.61 10.92
N ARG A 137 -7.14 -14.13 11.68
CA ARG A 137 -7.01 -14.44 13.11
C ARG A 137 -6.00 -15.55 13.36
N ILE A 138 -6.10 -16.66 12.64
CA ILE A 138 -5.20 -17.82 12.78
C ILE A 138 -3.75 -17.45 12.46
N ILE A 139 -3.54 -16.56 11.48
CA ILE A 139 -2.20 -16.07 11.10
C ILE A 139 -1.68 -15.01 12.10
N GLY A 140 -2.54 -14.44 12.96
CA GLY A 140 -2.19 -13.34 13.85
C GLY A 140 -2.00 -12.01 13.12
N ALA A 141 -2.73 -11.79 12.01
CA ALA A 141 -2.66 -10.54 11.27
C ALA A 141 -3.34 -9.40 12.03
N LYS A 142 -2.74 -8.21 11.99
CA LYS A 142 -3.32 -7.01 12.63
C LYS A 142 -4.57 -6.56 11.87
N LEU A 143 -5.72 -6.67 12.51
CA LEU A 143 -7.01 -6.20 12.02
C LEU A 143 -7.25 -4.77 12.50
N SER A 144 -7.72 -3.91 11.60
CA SER A 144 -8.05 -2.51 11.91
C SER A 144 -9.55 -2.27 11.68
N SER A 145 -10.15 -1.39 12.49
CA SER A 145 -11.50 -0.88 12.22
C SER A 145 -11.52 -0.02 10.95
N ALA A 146 -12.66 -0.01 10.25
CA ALA A 146 -12.88 0.71 8.99
C ALA A 146 -12.52 2.20 9.04
N GLY A 147 -12.55 2.85 10.21
CA GLY A 147 -12.22 4.27 10.39
C GLY A 147 -10.74 4.60 10.59
N CYS A 148 -9.87 3.61 10.79
CA CYS A 148 -8.46 3.86 11.11
C CYS A 148 -7.57 3.65 9.88
N ALA A 149 -7.68 4.56 8.91
CA ALA A 149 -6.66 4.69 7.87
C ALA A 149 -5.39 5.28 8.51
N THR A 150 -4.62 4.46 9.23
CA THR A 150 -3.23 4.82 9.51
C THR A 150 -2.52 4.84 8.17
N GLY A 151 -2.39 6.03 7.57
CA GLY A 151 -1.43 6.25 6.52
C GLY A 151 -0.12 5.63 6.98
N GLN A 152 0.49 4.79 6.15
CA GLN A 152 1.81 4.25 6.44
C GLN A 152 2.75 5.45 6.54
N SER A 153 2.88 6.02 7.75
CA SER A 153 3.98 6.90 8.08
C SER A 153 5.19 6.07 7.76
N SER A 154 5.97 6.49 6.77
CA SER A 154 7.25 5.86 6.45
C SER A 154 8.11 6.04 7.69
N ALA A 155 8.07 5.02 8.57
CA ALA A 155 8.65 5.10 9.88
C ALA A 155 10.12 5.50 9.71
N ILE A 156 10.47 6.67 10.25
CA ILE A 156 11.80 7.23 10.09
C ILE A 156 12.79 6.17 10.60
N PRO A 157 13.77 5.74 9.79
CA PRO A 157 14.66 4.67 10.21
C PRO A 157 15.39 5.03 11.50
N ALA A 158 15.51 4.07 12.42
CA ALA A 158 16.12 4.29 13.74
C ALA A 158 17.53 4.90 13.67
N TRP A 159 18.31 4.59 12.62
CA TRP A 159 19.64 5.19 12.43
C TRP A 159 19.57 6.70 12.18
N ARG A 160 18.54 7.18 11.48
CA ARG A 160 18.36 8.59 11.14
C ARG A 160 18.02 9.39 12.38
N ILE A 161 17.06 8.91 13.16
CA ILE A 161 16.69 9.48 14.48
C ILE A 161 17.94 9.63 15.36
N ARG A 162 18.75 8.57 15.51
CA ARG A 162 19.97 8.62 16.33
C ARG A 162 21.00 9.66 15.86
N VAL A 163 21.12 9.89 14.55
CA VAL A 163 22.10 10.86 14.02
C VAL A 163 21.54 12.28 14.15
N GLU A 164 20.24 12.49 13.90
CA GLU A 164 19.56 13.77 14.10
C GLU A 164 19.59 14.20 15.57
N GLU A 165 19.39 13.28 16.53
CA GLU A 165 19.56 13.56 17.95
C GLU A 165 20.98 14.01 18.32
N ARG A 166 22.01 13.43 17.69
CA ARG A 166 23.40 13.85 17.91
C ARG A 166 23.63 15.26 17.38
N VAL A 167 23.08 15.57 16.20
CA VAL A 167 23.11 16.93 15.62
C VAL A 167 22.43 17.92 16.55
N ALA A 168 21.23 17.59 17.05
CA ALA A 168 20.47 18.45 17.96
C ALA A 168 21.23 18.69 19.29
N LYS A 169 21.76 17.63 19.91
CA LYS A 169 22.56 17.73 21.15
C LYS A 169 23.82 18.58 20.95
N ALA A 170 24.52 18.42 19.82
CA ALA A 170 25.69 19.23 19.52
C ALA A 170 25.34 20.70 19.21
N GLY A 171 24.24 20.95 18.50
CA GLY A 171 23.74 22.30 18.23
C GLY A 171 23.35 23.04 19.52
N ALA A 172 22.63 22.36 20.42
CA ALA A 172 22.29 22.89 21.73
C ALA A 172 23.54 23.19 22.59
N LEU A 173 24.58 22.36 22.48
CA LEU A 173 25.84 22.60 23.17
C LEU A 173 26.59 23.80 22.58
N ILE A 174 26.67 23.93 21.24
CA ILE A 174 27.24 25.10 20.57
C ILE A 174 26.54 26.37 21.05
N GLY A 175 25.20 26.39 21.09
CA GLY A 175 24.44 27.53 21.60
C GLY A 175 24.85 27.93 23.02
N ARG A 176 25.00 26.95 23.93
CA ARG A 176 25.44 27.23 25.31
C ARG A 176 26.89 27.71 25.39
N LEU A 177 27.80 27.18 24.57
CA LEU A 177 29.19 27.63 24.50
C LEU A 177 29.28 29.08 23.97
N ILE A 178 28.46 29.44 22.98
CA ILE A 178 28.36 30.81 22.47
C ILE A 178 27.82 31.75 23.55
N CYS A 179 26.74 31.39 24.25
CA CYS A 179 26.20 32.21 25.35
C CYS A 179 27.24 32.47 26.45
N PHE A 180 28.02 31.46 26.84
CA PHE A 180 29.10 31.61 27.80
C PHE A 180 30.19 32.56 27.28
N ARG A 181 30.60 32.41 26.02
CA ARG A 181 31.58 33.30 25.36
C ARG A 181 31.10 34.75 25.29
N SER A 182 29.81 34.99 25.16
CA SER A 182 29.19 36.33 25.21
C SER A 182 29.08 36.93 26.61
N GLY A 183 29.65 36.29 27.65
CA GLY A 183 29.68 36.80 29.03
C GLY A 183 28.53 36.33 29.93
N ASN A 184 27.70 35.38 29.48
CA ASN A 184 26.61 34.86 30.30
C ASN A 184 27.08 33.75 31.26
N ASN A 185 27.27 34.13 32.53
CA ASN A 185 27.80 33.25 33.58
C ASN A 185 26.74 32.62 34.47
N ARG A 186 25.51 32.41 33.97
CA ARG A 186 24.48 31.69 34.75
C ARG A 186 24.98 30.30 35.18
N PRO A 187 24.72 29.86 36.42
CA PRO A 187 25.25 28.59 36.95
C PRO A 187 24.96 27.35 36.09
N SER A 188 23.78 27.32 35.44
CA SER A 188 23.38 26.23 34.54
C SER A 188 24.22 26.16 33.25
N ILE A 189 24.61 27.32 32.70
CA ILE A 189 25.48 27.42 31.53
C ILE A 189 26.88 26.99 31.92
N VAL A 190 27.43 27.54 33.02
CA VAL A 190 28.76 27.20 33.54
C VAL A 190 28.88 25.69 33.81
N ARG A 191 27.87 25.08 34.42
CA ARG A 191 27.81 23.62 34.64
C ARG A 191 27.86 22.85 33.32
N THR A 192 27.12 23.30 32.31
CA THR A 192 27.11 22.65 30.99
C THR A 192 28.46 22.78 30.28
N VAL A 193 29.09 23.95 30.35
CA VAL A 193 30.43 24.18 29.77
C VAL A 193 31.46 23.30 30.48
N ARG A 194 31.43 23.22 31.82
CA ARG A 194 32.32 22.34 32.59
C ARG A 194 32.16 20.87 32.17
N MET A 195 30.93 20.40 31.99
CA MET A 195 30.65 19.05 31.48
C MET A 195 31.12 18.85 30.04
N ALA A 196 31.08 19.89 29.20
CA ALA A 196 31.54 19.83 27.81
C ALA A 196 33.05 19.57 27.68
N PHE A 197 33.81 19.93 28.71
CA PHE A 197 35.25 19.75 28.89
C PHE A 197 35.59 18.69 29.96
N ALA A 198 34.61 17.95 30.49
CA ALA A 198 34.88 16.90 31.46
C ALA A 198 35.81 15.84 30.84
N GLY A 199 36.86 15.46 31.58
CA GLY A 199 37.91 14.56 31.09
C GLY A 199 38.95 15.22 30.17
N THR A 200 38.93 16.54 30.01
CA THR A 200 40.01 17.31 29.39
C THR A 200 40.73 18.16 30.44
N ASN A 201 42.02 18.46 30.27
CA ASN A 201 42.81 19.28 31.19
C ASN A 201 42.49 20.79 31.10
N VAL A 202 41.26 21.15 30.76
CA VAL A 202 40.81 22.52 30.53
C VAL A 202 40.05 23.01 31.75
N CYS A 203 40.56 24.08 32.37
CA CYS A 203 39.89 24.75 33.48
C CYS A 203 39.33 26.10 33.02
N LEU A 204 38.13 26.46 33.51
CA LEU A 204 37.43 27.68 33.12
C LEU A 204 38.16 28.98 33.53
N SER A 205 39.08 28.88 34.49
CA SER A 205 39.89 30.00 34.98
C SER A 205 41.18 30.23 34.19
N GLN A 206 41.48 29.39 33.19
CA GLN A 206 42.69 29.55 32.38
C GLN A 206 42.57 30.77 31.44
N PRO A 207 43.65 31.51 31.18
CA PRO A 207 43.63 32.69 30.31
C PRO A 207 43.30 32.34 28.84
N ASP A 208 43.57 31.11 28.41
CA ASP A 208 43.35 30.61 27.05
C ASP A 208 41.96 29.99 26.81
N ILE A 209 41.05 30.08 27.79
CA ILE A 209 39.73 29.46 27.73
C ILE A 209 38.89 29.90 26.52
N MET A 210 39.01 31.16 26.10
CA MET A 210 38.27 31.69 24.94
C MET A 210 38.70 31.04 23.62
N GLN A 211 40.01 30.74 23.48
CA GLN A 211 40.54 30.01 22.33
C GLN A 211 40.04 28.57 22.35
N LYS A 212 40.18 27.88 23.49
CA LYS A 212 39.69 26.50 23.68
C LYS A 212 38.18 26.35 23.44
N LEU A 213 37.39 27.35 23.83
CA LEU A 213 35.95 27.40 23.51
C LEU A 213 35.70 27.47 22.01
N THR A 214 36.48 28.30 21.30
CA THR A 214 36.38 28.44 19.83
C THR A 214 36.72 27.12 19.14
N GLU A 215 37.83 26.49 19.51
CA GLU A 215 38.24 25.18 18.99
C GLU A 215 37.18 24.10 19.26
N ARG A 216 36.56 24.11 20.45
CA ARG A 216 35.49 23.18 20.81
C ARG A 216 34.23 23.41 19.98
N ILE A 217 33.83 24.66 19.76
CA ILE A 217 32.72 25.04 18.89
C ILE A 217 32.99 24.56 17.46
N ASP A 218 34.17 24.81 16.92
CA ASP A 218 34.52 24.43 15.55
C ASP A 218 34.64 22.91 15.38
N HIS A 219 35.14 22.20 16.39
CA HIS A 219 35.08 20.74 16.43
C HIS A 219 33.63 20.22 16.39
N LEU A 220 32.70 20.81 17.14
CA LEU A 220 31.29 20.44 17.11
C LEU A 220 30.64 20.77 15.76
N LYS A 221 30.94 21.94 15.15
CA LYS A 221 30.49 22.29 13.80
C LYS A 221 30.97 21.28 12.76
N ARG A 222 32.25 20.88 12.80
CA ARG A 222 32.82 19.83 11.93
C ARG A 222 32.09 18.50 12.09
N ARG A 223 31.75 18.11 13.33
CA ARG A 223 30.98 16.88 13.60
C ARG A 223 29.55 16.97 13.05
N ILE A 224 28.86 18.09 13.23
CA ILE A 224 27.52 18.32 12.66
C ILE A 224 27.58 18.19 11.14
N ALA A 225 28.56 18.83 10.48
CA ALA A 225 28.74 18.70 9.04
C ALA A 225 28.99 17.25 8.59
N ALA A 226 29.83 16.51 9.32
CA ALA A 226 30.10 15.10 9.04
C ALA A 226 28.84 14.22 9.22
N TRP A 227 28.04 14.46 10.26
CA TRP A 227 26.77 13.78 10.46
C TRP A 227 25.74 14.12 9.39
N GLY A 228 25.65 15.38 8.96
CA GLY A 228 24.83 15.80 7.83
C GLY A 228 25.21 15.07 6.54
N LYS A 229 26.52 14.98 6.23
CA LYS A 229 27.04 14.19 5.11
C LYS A 229 26.65 12.70 5.22
N ARG A 230 26.69 12.14 6.44
CA ARG A 230 26.28 10.74 6.69
C ARG A 230 24.79 10.53 6.41
N ILE A 231 23.93 11.43 6.88
CA ILE A 231 22.49 11.38 6.61
C ILE A 231 22.25 11.40 5.10
N ARG A 232 22.81 12.39 4.40
CA ARG A 232 22.69 12.52 2.94
C ARG A 232 23.12 11.24 2.22
N ARG A 233 24.31 10.72 2.50
CA ARG A 233 24.85 9.50 1.86
C ARG A 233 23.94 8.29 2.08
N TYR A 234 23.41 8.12 3.28
CA TYR A 234 22.58 6.97 3.60
C TYR A 234 21.18 7.08 2.98
N THR A 235 20.60 8.29 2.99
CA THR A 235 19.34 8.57 2.29
C THR A 235 19.50 8.31 0.79
N GLU A 236 20.53 8.87 0.15
CA GLU A 236 20.79 8.64 -1.28
C GLU A 236 21.01 7.16 -1.60
N ARG A 237 21.78 6.43 -0.77
CA ARG A 237 21.96 4.99 -0.96
C ARG A 237 20.64 4.24 -0.89
N SER A 238 19.80 4.55 0.10
CA SER A 238 18.48 3.91 0.25
C SER A 238 17.58 4.22 -0.93
N THR A 239 17.57 5.48 -1.38
CA THR A 239 16.79 5.90 -2.56
C THR A 239 17.26 5.18 -3.81
N ARG A 240 18.58 5.13 -4.07
CA ARG A 240 19.16 4.41 -5.22
C ARG A 240 18.85 2.92 -5.18
N PHE A 241 18.97 2.29 -4.02
CA PHE A 241 18.62 0.88 -3.85
C PHE A 241 17.15 0.62 -4.20
N ASN A 242 16.24 1.44 -3.67
CA ASN A 242 14.80 1.32 -3.95
C ASN A 242 14.48 1.60 -5.43
N GLN A 243 15.12 2.60 -6.04
CA GLN A 243 14.96 2.91 -7.47
C GLN A 243 15.47 1.78 -8.35
N ASN A 244 16.64 1.20 -8.06
CA ASN A 244 17.19 0.07 -8.82
C ASN A 244 16.33 -1.18 -8.66
N LEU A 245 15.84 -1.45 -7.45
CA LEU A 245 14.91 -2.55 -7.21
C LEU A 245 13.62 -2.36 -8.03
N LEU A 246 13.06 -1.13 -8.00
CA LEU A 246 11.86 -0.80 -8.77
C LEU A 246 12.12 -0.88 -10.28
N PHE A 247 13.29 -0.46 -10.76
CA PHE A 247 13.68 -0.61 -12.16
C PHE A 247 13.72 -2.08 -12.58
N GLN A 248 14.27 -2.96 -11.75
CA GLN A 248 14.31 -4.40 -12.06
C GLN A 248 12.92 -5.05 -12.04
N SER A 249 12.04 -4.65 -11.11
CA SER A 249 10.72 -5.27 -10.96
C SER A 249 9.61 -4.66 -11.81
N ASP A 250 9.60 -3.32 -11.97
CA ASP A 250 8.56 -2.53 -12.64
C ASP A 250 9.11 -1.17 -13.12
N GLN A 251 9.80 -1.20 -14.28
CA GLN A 251 10.38 -0.01 -14.91
C GLN A 251 9.36 1.11 -15.12
N LYS A 252 8.13 0.75 -15.52
CA LYS A 252 7.05 1.70 -15.80
C LYS A 252 6.69 2.51 -14.55
N MET A 253 6.64 1.86 -13.38
CA MET A 253 6.39 2.56 -12.12
C MET A 253 7.53 3.48 -11.72
N LEU A 254 8.79 3.11 -11.98
CA LEU A 254 9.92 4.02 -11.74
C LEU A 254 9.81 5.28 -12.60
N TYR A 255 9.65 5.15 -13.93
CA TYR A 255 9.53 6.31 -14.81
C TYR A 255 8.34 7.20 -14.43
N LYS A 256 7.18 6.60 -14.13
CA LYS A 256 6.02 7.35 -13.60
C LYS A 256 6.35 8.12 -12.33
N SER A 257 7.11 7.54 -11.40
CA SER A 257 7.50 8.21 -10.15
C SER A 257 8.47 9.39 -10.37
N LEU A 258 9.29 9.32 -11.42
CA LEU A 258 10.22 10.39 -11.81
C LEU A 258 9.50 11.52 -12.54
N GLU A 259 8.58 11.19 -13.46
CA GLU A 259 7.76 12.16 -14.20
C GLU A 259 6.70 12.85 -13.33
N ARG A 260 6.17 12.13 -12.34
CA ARG A 260 5.15 12.62 -11.41
C ARG A 260 5.66 12.45 -9.99
N PRO A 261 6.52 13.37 -9.50
CA PRO A 261 6.85 13.39 -8.09
C PRO A 261 5.56 13.40 -7.28
N MET A 262 5.50 12.51 -6.29
CA MET A 262 4.33 12.29 -5.44
C MET A 262 3.79 13.65 -4.99
N VAL A 263 2.54 13.96 -5.38
CA VAL A 263 1.85 15.21 -5.02
C VAL A 263 1.71 15.22 -3.50
N SER A 264 2.72 15.75 -2.82
CA SER A 264 2.59 16.16 -1.43
C SER A 264 1.57 17.29 -1.47
N GLY A 265 0.34 17.02 -1.02
CA GLY A 265 -0.74 18.00 -0.98
C GLY A 265 -0.31 19.19 -0.11
N THR A 266 0.34 20.17 -0.73
CA THR A 266 0.59 21.50 -0.17
C THR A 266 -0.52 22.48 -0.54
N GLY A 267 -1.46 22.07 -1.39
CA GLY A 267 -2.72 22.79 -1.60
C GLY A 267 -3.64 22.65 -0.39
N SER A 268 -4.36 23.72 -0.07
CA SER A 268 -5.46 23.71 0.91
C SER A 268 -6.32 22.46 0.73
N ALA A 269 -6.62 21.76 1.83
CA ALA A 269 -7.47 20.58 1.80
C ALA A 269 -8.79 20.91 1.11
N LEU A 270 -9.24 20.01 0.23
CA LEU A 270 -10.57 20.08 -0.38
C LEU A 270 -11.63 20.22 0.70
N ASN A 271 -12.62 21.08 0.47
CA ASN A 271 -13.84 21.04 1.26
C ASN A 271 -14.63 19.78 0.88
N GLN A 272 -14.68 18.81 1.81
CA GLN A 272 -15.36 17.54 1.61
C GLN A 272 -16.85 17.73 1.33
N ALA A 273 -17.49 18.70 1.99
CA ALA A 273 -18.91 18.97 1.81
C ALA A 273 -19.21 19.50 0.40
N GLU A 274 -18.48 20.51 -0.06
CA GLU A 274 -18.61 21.07 -1.41
C GLU A 274 -18.36 20.01 -2.49
N THR A 275 -17.37 19.14 -2.27
CA THR A 275 -17.04 18.06 -3.20
C THR A 275 -18.17 17.05 -3.29
N VAL A 276 -18.75 16.64 -2.14
CA VAL A 276 -19.88 15.71 -2.11
C VAL A 276 -21.10 16.30 -2.79
N THR A 277 -21.43 17.58 -2.52
CA THR A 277 -22.56 18.26 -3.16
C THR A 277 -22.39 18.29 -4.68
N PHE A 278 -21.23 18.74 -5.18
CA PHE A 278 -20.96 18.80 -6.62
C PHE A 278 -21.19 17.46 -7.33
N TRP A 279 -20.65 16.35 -6.78
CA TRP A 279 -20.81 15.03 -7.38
C TRP A 279 -22.21 14.43 -7.19
N ARG A 280 -22.89 14.77 -6.08
CA ARG A 280 -24.28 14.37 -5.85
C ARG A 280 -25.21 15.02 -6.88
N ASP A 281 -25.07 16.32 -7.12
CA ASP A 281 -25.90 17.05 -8.08
C ASP A 281 -25.74 16.47 -9.49
N LEU A 282 -24.53 16.04 -9.87
CA LEU A 282 -24.27 15.45 -11.18
C LEU A 282 -24.85 14.03 -11.37
N TRP A 283 -24.98 13.25 -10.29
CA TRP A 283 -25.23 11.81 -10.39
C TRP A 283 -26.50 11.30 -9.72
N SER A 284 -26.97 11.99 -8.68
CA SER A 284 -28.12 11.57 -7.88
C SER A 284 -29.40 12.27 -8.32
N GLU A 285 -29.31 13.41 -8.99
CA GLU A 285 -30.47 14.12 -9.50
C GLU A 285 -30.90 13.53 -10.85
N PRO A 286 -32.13 13.01 -10.98
CA PRO A 286 -32.62 12.48 -12.24
C PRO A 286 -32.82 13.63 -13.24
N VAL A 287 -32.02 13.63 -14.30
CA VAL A 287 -32.16 14.58 -15.40
C VAL A 287 -33.06 13.98 -16.47
N ASN A 288 -34.10 14.71 -16.87
CA ASN A 288 -34.92 14.31 -18.02
C ASN A 288 -34.14 14.56 -19.30
N HIS A 289 -33.76 13.50 -20.00
CA HIS A 289 -33.14 13.58 -21.32
C HIS A 289 -34.20 13.61 -22.41
N SER A 290 -34.06 14.49 -23.40
CA SER A 290 -34.92 14.48 -24.58
C SER A 290 -34.56 13.29 -25.47
N GLU A 291 -35.57 12.52 -25.87
CA GLU A 291 -35.34 11.37 -26.74
C GLU A 291 -34.94 11.83 -28.14
N GLY A 292 -33.73 11.44 -28.59
CA GLY A 292 -33.26 11.74 -29.92
C GLY A 292 -33.98 10.89 -31.00
N PRO A 293 -34.10 11.37 -32.25
CA PRO A 293 -34.73 10.62 -33.34
C PRO A 293 -34.14 9.23 -33.58
N TRP A 294 -32.85 9.04 -33.27
CA TRP A 294 -32.13 7.77 -33.41
C TRP A 294 -32.71 6.64 -32.56
N MET A 295 -33.34 6.91 -31.41
CA MET A 295 -33.95 5.86 -30.58
C MET A 295 -35.08 5.11 -31.28
N LYS A 296 -35.75 5.74 -32.27
CA LYS A 296 -36.78 5.10 -33.10
C LYS A 296 -36.19 4.37 -34.30
N VAL A 297 -34.99 4.77 -34.75
CA VAL A 297 -34.32 4.24 -35.94
C VAL A 297 -33.51 2.97 -35.61
N VAL A 298 -32.81 2.97 -34.47
CA VAL A 298 -31.93 1.87 -34.06
C VAL A 298 -32.67 0.52 -33.94
N PRO A 299 -33.87 0.41 -33.35
CA PRO A 299 -34.59 -0.87 -33.28
C PRO A 299 -34.86 -1.49 -34.66
N GLY A 300 -35.18 -0.66 -35.66
CA GLY A 300 -35.38 -1.11 -37.04
C GLY A 300 -34.08 -1.58 -37.71
N GLN A 301 -32.96 -0.90 -37.43
CA GLN A 301 -31.64 -1.29 -37.91
C GLN A 301 -31.13 -2.58 -37.23
N CYS A 302 -31.52 -2.82 -35.98
CA CYS A 302 -31.16 -4.01 -35.23
C CYS A 302 -32.10 -5.21 -35.47
N ALA A 303 -33.19 -5.04 -36.23
CA ALA A 303 -34.19 -6.10 -36.45
C ALA A 303 -33.63 -7.33 -37.18
N SER A 304 -32.57 -7.15 -37.97
CA SER A 304 -31.86 -8.24 -38.67
C SER A 304 -30.76 -8.90 -37.83
N ILE A 305 -30.46 -8.35 -36.64
CA ILE A 305 -29.41 -8.88 -35.76
C ILE A 305 -30.01 -10.04 -34.97
N THR A 306 -29.38 -11.21 -35.06
CA THR A 306 -29.76 -12.39 -34.28
C THR A 306 -29.67 -12.06 -32.79
N PRO A 307 -30.72 -12.33 -32.00
CA PRO A 307 -30.68 -12.16 -30.55
C PRO A 307 -29.51 -12.94 -29.94
N MET A 308 -28.91 -12.38 -28.87
CA MET A 308 -27.88 -13.08 -28.12
C MET A 308 -28.45 -14.36 -27.50
N ASP A 309 -27.69 -15.44 -27.56
CA ASP A 309 -28.05 -16.70 -26.90
C ASP A 309 -28.21 -16.53 -25.39
N ALA A 310 -28.96 -17.44 -24.77
CA ALA A 310 -29.14 -17.45 -23.32
C ALA A 310 -27.76 -17.58 -22.63
N VAL A 311 -27.46 -16.62 -21.76
CA VAL A 311 -26.22 -16.63 -20.98
C VAL A 311 -26.34 -17.63 -19.84
N ILE A 312 -25.45 -18.62 -19.83
CA ILE A 312 -25.33 -19.63 -18.77
C ILE A 312 -23.99 -19.41 -18.07
N ILE A 313 -24.04 -19.14 -16.77
CA ILE A 313 -22.86 -18.92 -15.93
C ILE A 313 -22.44 -20.27 -15.34
N THR A 314 -21.27 -20.75 -15.74
CA THR A 314 -20.69 -22.01 -15.26
C THR A 314 -19.69 -21.79 -14.13
N PRO A 315 -19.37 -22.82 -13.32
CA PRO A 315 -18.30 -22.72 -12.32
C PRO A 315 -16.94 -22.37 -12.94
N ASP A 316 -16.68 -22.84 -14.16
CA ASP A 316 -15.44 -22.56 -14.90
C ASP A 316 -15.33 -21.08 -15.30
N ASP A 317 -16.45 -20.44 -15.64
CA ASP A 317 -16.49 -19.00 -15.93
C ASP A 317 -16.08 -18.18 -14.70
N VAL A 318 -16.59 -18.57 -13.52
CA VAL A 318 -16.23 -17.94 -12.25
C VAL A 318 -14.75 -18.18 -11.94
N ALA A 319 -14.28 -19.42 -12.05
CA ALA A 319 -12.89 -19.78 -11.79
C ALA A 319 -11.92 -19.01 -12.69
N GLU A 320 -12.19 -18.92 -13.98
CA GLU A 320 -11.35 -18.22 -14.96
C GLU A 320 -11.36 -16.71 -14.72
N THR A 321 -12.52 -16.13 -14.42
CA THR A 321 -12.66 -14.69 -14.10
C THR A 321 -11.87 -14.34 -12.84
N VAL A 322 -12.06 -15.12 -11.78
CA VAL A 322 -11.34 -14.94 -10.51
C VAL A 322 -9.84 -15.11 -10.72
N ARG A 323 -9.41 -16.10 -11.50
CA ARG A 323 -7.98 -16.37 -11.79
C ARG A 323 -7.28 -15.18 -12.45
N ARG A 324 -7.93 -14.55 -13.44
CA ARG A 324 -7.40 -13.39 -14.18
C ARG A 324 -7.32 -12.12 -13.33
N ALA A 325 -8.19 -11.97 -12.34
CA ALA A 325 -8.24 -10.76 -11.54
C ALA A 325 -7.00 -10.59 -10.63
N PRO A 326 -6.43 -9.38 -10.47
CA PRO A 326 -5.31 -9.15 -9.55
C PRO A 326 -5.71 -9.40 -8.09
N ASN A 327 -4.91 -10.17 -7.35
CA ASN A 327 -5.21 -10.61 -5.96
C ASN A 327 -5.64 -9.47 -5.03
N TRP A 328 -4.96 -8.33 -5.12
CA TRP A 328 -5.11 -7.21 -4.19
C TRP A 328 -5.70 -5.96 -4.87
N LYS A 329 -6.54 -6.16 -5.89
CA LYS A 329 -7.35 -5.06 -6.45
C LYS A 329 -8.22 -4.46 -5.33
N SER A 330 -8.45 -3.14 -5.40
CA SER A 330 -9.29 -2.43 -4.42
C SER A 330 -10.65 -3.12 -4.30
N PRO A 331 -11.09 -3.47 -3.07
CA PRO A 331 -12.37 -4.11 -2.84
C PRO A 331 -13.48 -3.06 -2.84
N GLY A 332 -14.73 -3.51 -2.87
CA GLY A 332 -15.89 -2.64 -2.69
C GLY A 332 -16.18 -2.37 -1.22
N LEU A 333 -17.45 -2.07 -0.93
CA LEU A 333 -17.96 -1.84 0.43
C LEU A 333 -17.83 -3.08 1.33
N ASP A 334 -17.74 -4.27 0.72
CA ASP A 334 -17.55 -5.55 1.39
C ASP A 334 -16.15 -5.74 1.98
N GLY A 335 -15.14 -5.03 1.47
CA GLY A 335 -13.74 -5.15 1.91
C GLY A 335 -13.07 -6.48 1.53
N LEU A 336 -13.73 -7.33 0.74
CA LEU A 336 -13.22 -8.63 0.31
C LEU A 336 -12.36 -8.48 -0.95
N HIS A 337 -11.15 -9.03 -0.93
CA HIS A 337 -10.23 -9.02 -2.07
C HIS A 337 -10.28 -10.32 -2.88
N HIS A 338 -9.94 -10.24 -4.18
CA HIS A 338 -9.91 -11.38 -5.11
C HIS A 338 -8.96 -12.50 -4.65
N TYR A 339 -7.94 -12.15 -3.87
CA TYR A 339 -7.06 -13.10 -3.21
C TYR A 339 -7.84 -14.22 -2.49
N TRP A 340 -8.91 -13.86 -1.79
CA TRP A 340 -9.71 -14.81 -1.00
C TRP A 340 -10.55 -15.71 -1.91
N LEU A 341 -11.18 -15.16 -2.95
CA LEU A 341 -11.93 -15.95 -3.94
C LEU A 341 -11.05 -16.96 -4.68
N LYS A 342 -9.77 -16.63 -4.92
CA LYS A 342 -8.78 -17.58 -5.47
C LYS A 342 -8.42 -18.68 -4.49
N GLY A 343 -8.41 -18.38 -3.20
CA GLY A 343 -8.08 -19.33 -2.15
C GLY A 343 -9.23 -20.28 -1.82
N PHE A 344 -10.45 -19.77 -1.83
CA PHE A 344 -11.67 -20.49 -1.47
C PHE A 344 -12.37 -21.07 -2.71
N MET A 345 -11.69 -21.97 -3.43
CA MET A 345 -12.18 -22.50 -4.71
C MET A 345 -13.55 -23.19 -4.62
N VAL A 346 -13.93 -23.72 -3.44
CA VAL A 346 -15.24 -24.35 -3.26
C VAL A 346 -16.41 -23.39 -3.48
N CYS A 347 -16.18 -22.07 -3.41
CA CYS A 347 -17.23 -21.09 -3.61
C CYS A 347 -17.64 -20.94 -5.08
N HIS A 348 -16.78 -21.31 -6.05
CA HIS A 348 -17.04 -21.02 -7.47
C HIS A 348 -18.34 -21.64 -7.98
N ALA A 349 -18.64 -22.87 -7.56
CA ALA A 349 -19.89 -23.57 -7.93
C ALA A 349 -21.14 -22.94 -7.29
N VAL A 350 -21.02 -22.46 -6.05
CA VAL A 350 -22.14 -21.79 -5.35
C VAL A 350 -22.40 -20.41 -5.96
N LEU A 351 -21.34 -19.65 -6.24
CA LEU A 351 -21.43 -18.35 -6.87
C LEU A 351 -22.03 -18.44 -8.27
N SER A 352 -21.59 -19.39 -9.10
CA SER A 352 -22.15 -19.56 -10.46
C SER A 352 -23.66 -19.83 -10.41
N ARG A 353 -24.11 -20.71 -9.50
CA ARG A 353 -25.54 -21.00 -9.29
C ARG A 353 -26.32 -19.76 -8.87
N GLN A 354 -25.83 -19.03 -7.87
CA GLN A 354 -26.52 -17.84 -7.34
C GLN A 354 -26.53 -16.68 -8.33
N PHE A 355 -25.46 -16.49 -9.12
CA PHE A 355 -25.44 -15.52 -10.21
C PHE A 355 -26.42 -15.89 -11.32
N GLN A 356 -26.49 -17.17 -11.70
CA GLN A 356 -27.47 -17.62 -12.67
C GLN A 356 -28.90 -17.39 -12.18
N GLU A 357 -29.18 -17.67 -10.91
CA GLU A 357 -30.47 -17.42 -10.30
C GLU A 357 -30.85 -15.93 -10.32
N ALA A 358 -29.91 -15.05 -9.94
CA ALA A 358 -30.10 -13.60 -10.01
C ALA A 358 -30.37 -13.11 -11.45
N LEU A 359 -29.68 -13.69 -12.44
CA LEU A 359 -29.87 -13.38 -13.86
C LEU A 359 -31.26 -13.82 -14.34
N ASN A 360 -31.69 -15.02 -13.94
CA ASN A 360 -33.03 -15.55 -14.26
C ASN A 360 -34.14 -14.71 -13.62
N GLN A 361 -33.95 -14.26 -12.38
CA GLN A 361 -34.88 -13.39 -11.65
C GLN A 361 -34.85 -11.93 -12.12
N LYS A 362 -33.85 -11.55 -12.94
CA LYS A 362 -33.59 -10.17 -13.38
C LYS A 362 -33.46 -9.19 -12.20
N SER A 363 -32.92 -9.67 -11.08
CA SER A 363 -32.79 -8.91 -9.85
C SER A 363 -31.44 -9.21 -9.21
N LEU A 364 -30.69 -8.16 -8.89
CA LEU A 364 -29.40 -8.26 -8.20
C LEU A 364 -29.53 -7.64 -6.81
N PRO A 365 -28.91 -8.24 -5.78
CA PRO A 365 -28.92 -7.66 -4.44
C PRO A 365 -28.17 -6.33 -4.42
N SER A 366 -28.64 -5.42 -3.55
CA SER A 366 -28.04 -4.10 -3.37
C SER A 366 -26.55 -4.16 -3.04
N LEU A 367 -26.11 -5.23 -2.38
CA LEU A 367 -24.70 -5.50 -2.10
C LEU A 367 -23.86 -5.37 -3.37
N VAL A 368 -24.20 -6.11 -4.43
CA VAL A 368 -23.39 -6.23 -5.67
C VAL A 368 -23.51 -4.98 -6.54
N THR A 369 -24.60 -4.23 -6.41
CA THR A 369 -24.85 -3.01 -7.19
C THR A 369 -24.36 -1.73 -6.49
N THR A 370 -23.95 -1.81 -5.22
CA THR A 370 -23.47 -0.66 -4.44
C THR A 370 -21.95 -0.67 -4.33
N GLY A 371 -21.29 0.42 -4.73
CA GLY A 371 -19.83 0.55 -4.69
C GLY A 371 -19.34 1.73 -3.86
N ILE A 372 -18.05 1.70 -3.51
CA ILE A 372 -17.36 2.85 -2.90
C ILE A 372 -16.74 3.70 -4.01
N THR A 373 -17.04 4.99 -4.03
CA THR A 373 -16.43 5.93 -4.99
C THR A 373 -15.21 6.62 -4.39
N HIS A 374 -14.06 6.44 -5.04
CA HIS A 374 -12.84 7.18 -4.75
C HIS A 374 -12.63 8.31 -5.76
N LEU A 375 -12.33 9.51 -5.26
CA LEU A 375 -12.02 10.66 -6.09
C LEU A 375 -10.51 10.77 -6.31
N VAL A 376 -10.06 10.62 -7.55
CA VAL A 376 -8.65 10.69 -7.92
C VAL A 376 -8.37 11.99 -8.68
N PRO A 377 -7.43 12.84 -8.24
CA PRO A 377 -7.15 14.11 -8.91
C PRO A 377 -6.63 13.88 -10.34
N LYS A 378 -7.13 14.67 -11.30
CA LYS A 378 -6.64 14.68 -12.69
C LYS A 378 -5.25 15.31 -12.76
N ASN A 379 -5.08 16.46 -12.11
CA ASN A 379 -3.91 17.32 -12.16
C ASN A 379 -3.51 17.79 -10.74
N GLN A 380 -2.45 18.60 -10.64
CA GLN A 380 -1.98 19.18 -9.37
C GLN A 380 -2.93 20.25 -8.78
N ALA A 381 -3.95 20.69 -9.52
CA ALA A 381 -4.98 21.61 -9.02
C ALA A 381 -5.97 20.84 -8.13
N THR A 382 -5.67 20.79 -6.83
CA THR A 382 -6.39 19.94 -5.87
C THR A 382 -7.63 20.58 -5.26
N THR A 383 -7.94 21.84 -5.53
CA THR A 383 -9.03 22.58 -4.85
C THR A 383 -10.39 22.52 -5.53
N ASP A 384 -10.45 22.20 -6.83
CA ASP A 384 -11.70 22.18 -7.61
C ASP A 384 -12.25 20.74 -7.71
N PRO A 385 -13.49 20.46 -7.21
CA PRO A 385 -14.15 19.16 -7.30
C PRO A 385 -14.24 18.58 -8.72
N SER A 386 -14.38 19.42 -9.74
CA SER A 386 -14.51 18.99 -11.15
C SER A 386 -13.22 18.37 -11.71
N LYS A 387 -12.08 18.66 -11.07
CA LYS A 387 -10.76 18.15 -11.45
C LYS A 387 -10.49 16.77 -10.87
N TYR A 388 -11.46 16.14 -10.24
CA TYR A 388 -11.36 14.76 -9.79
C TYR A 388 -11.99 13.81 -10.81
N ARG A 389 -11.45 12.59 -10.89
CA ARG A 389 -12.03 11.45 -11.58
C ARG A 389 -12.66 10.56 -10.51
N PRO A 390 -13.97 10.34 -10.57
CA PRO A 390 -14.57 9.32 -9.75
C PRO A 390 -14.20 7.93 -10.26
N ILE A 391 -13.82 7.06 -9.32
CA ILE A 391 -13.60 5.64 -9.58
C ILE A 391 -14.41 4.87 -8.56
N THR A 392 -15.47 4.21 -9.03
CA THR A 392 -16.33 3.38 -8.19
C THR A 392 -15.79 1.96 -8.15
N CYS A 393 -15.50 1.46 -6.95
CA CYS A 393 -15.10 0.09 -6.68
C CYS A 393 -16.33 -0.69 -6.20
N LEU A 394 -16.77 -1.65 -7.01
CA LEU A 394 -17.82 -2.61 -6.65
C LEU A 394 -17.25 -3.74 -5.79
N PRO A 395 -18.09 -4.50 -5.06
CA PRO A 395 -17.69 -5.73 -4.41
C PRO A 395 -16.98 -6.67 -5.37
N THR A 396 -16.15 -7.54 -4.79
CA THR A 396 -15.34 -8.45 -5.59
C THR A 396 -16.12 -9.69 -6.06
N ILE A 397 -17.20 -10.02 -5.36
CA ILE A 397 -18.06 -11.19 -5.65
C ILE A 397 -18.75 -11.09 -7.00
#